data_AF-Q21FK7-F1
#
_entry.id   AF-Q21FK7-F1
#
_cell.length_a   1.000
_cell.length_b   1.000
_cell.length_c   1.000
_cell.angle_alpha   90.00
_cell.angle_beta   90.00
_cell.angle_gamma   90.00
#
_symmetry.space_group_name_H-M   'P 1'
#
loop_
_entity.id
_entity.type
_entity.pdbx_description
1 polymer ?
#
loop_
_entity_poly.entity_id
_entity_poly.type
_entity_poly.pdbx_seq_one_letter_code
_entity_poly.pdbx_strand_id
1 'polypeptide(L)'
;MNIKIITYLTCLLLNCVISVVAVADVFASSDFAEGTNKTEQVNNSYSKQAIRQKLFHSGGQPVPTGLCPKTIYDTIVPLPQARNKTLDMSIIGIEQFIAANGIQTIEQLLNYLPVDYRTNFSLVEHTRATGESNLTWPRIVLFGADGKFLFNIGTKPDDPKYNLLDVGFLDERTGEWEFSVFDFSLHKPQLIRNDASCAECHGNHNARPVWGTNLDWPGVFGDNIAQGPQGEALDAKHAERMNEIRAGEGDSPRFDFLLWQNQKLKRGAKRKIAHHVFGAELLLSNIAMGSATARGAFIRLQNAKPALYRQARLALLLAYYVKKGNSYLTAGDTAKLTAVAQAIGAKGMTLGDLLQALGVDINEAFSLATLAAREPPQPDWSMGAGDLTDMLMLQVLDDVRRYNRGVDNLLANRSANKGIIDCPQTANTVSEIITFKMLHLFYLTGQEKYEISRVYYPLDIEDIYSRVFLPVSHQLITYLKQP
;
A
#
# COMPACT_ATOMS: atom_id res chain seq x y z
N MET A 1 38.48 61.53 -28.15
CA MET A 1 38.39 61.35 -26.68
C MET A 1 38.16 59.87 -26.44
N ASN A 2 39.14 58.97 -26.38
CA ASN A 2 40.38 58.86 -25.57
C ASN A 2 40.17 58.64 -24.05
N ILE A 3 40.46 57.38 -23.65
CA ILE A 3 41.16 56.90 -22.43
C ILE A 3 40.27 56.71 -21.17
N LYS A 4 39.95 55.48 -20.72
CA LYS A 4 40.69 54.48 -19.88
C LYS A 4 40.94 54.91 -18.41
N ILE A 5 40.61 53.99 -17.47
CA ILE A 5 41.13 53.68 -16.09
C ILE A 5 39.97 52.89 -15.42
N ILE A 6 39.94 51.57 -15.14
CA ILE A 6 40.84 50.54 -14.54
C ILE A 6 41.34 50.87 -13.12
N THR A 7 40.56 50.46 -12.10
CA THR A 7 40.98 49.93 -10.77
C THR A 7 39.68 49.60 -10.01
N TYR A 8 39.32 48.39 -9.54
CA TYR A 8 39.95 47.53 -8.53
C TYR A 8 39.32 46.13 -8.62
N LEU A 9 40.14 45.10 -8.89
CA LEU A 9 39.71 43.69 -8.83
C LEU A 9 40.89 42.83 -8.36
N THR A 10 41.22 42.88 -7.07
CA THR A 10 42.10 41.90 -6.39
C THR A 10 42.17 42.24 -4.91
N CYS A 11 41.30 41.68 -4.05
CA CYS A 11 41.60 41.41 -2.63
C CYS A 11 40.47 40.72 -1.81
N LEU A 12 39.64 39.85 -2.41
CA LEU A 12 38.50 39.24 -1.67
C LEU A 12 38.22 37.78 -2.02
N LEU A 13 39.26 37.01 -2.34
CA LEU A 13 39.14 35.56 -2.63
C LEU A 13 40.08 34.66 -1.81
N LEU A 14 40.71 35.15 -0.74
CA LEU A 14 41.63 34.33 0.06
C LEU A 14 41.26 34.14 1.55
N ASN A 15 40.10 34.63 2.01
CA ASN A 15 39.65 34.45 3.40
C ASN A 15 38.33 33.70 3.57
N CYS A 16 37.73 33.17 2.50
CA CYS A 16 36.50 32.35 2.60
C CYS A 16 36.73 30.82 2.58
N VAL A 17 37.95 30.35 2.34
CA VAL A 17 38.23 28.91 2.20
C VAL A 17 38.66 28.25 3.52
N ILE A 18 39.04 29.02 4.54
CA ILE A 18 39.53 28.46 5.82
C ILE A 18 38.41 28.23 6.84
N SER A 19 37.23 28.86 6.69
CA SER A 19 36.12 28.71 7.64
C SER A 19 35.10 27.61 7.30
N VAL A 20 35.22 26.95 6.13
CA VAL A 20 34.31 25.85 5.74
C VAL A 20 34.87 24.49 6.14
N VAL A 21 36.19 24.35 6.33
CA VAL A 21 36.82 23.07 6.71
C VAL A 21 36.70 22.81 8.22
N ALA A 22 36.71 23.85 9.06
CA ALA A 22 36.63 23.68 10.52
C ALA A 22 35.22 23.35 11.06
N VAL A 23 34.16 23.51 10.26
CA VAL A 23 32.79 23.12 10.68
C VAL A 23 32.48 21.67 10.28
N ALA A 24 33.22 21.08 9.34
CA ALA A 24 33.03 19.68 8.96
C ALA A 24 33.59 18.69 10.01
N ASP A 25 34.69 19.04 10.70
CA ASP A 25 35.33 18.15 11.67
C ASP A 25 34.68 18.18 13.08
N VAL A 26 33.94 19.23 13.42
CA VAL A 26 33.25 19.32 14.73
C VAL A 26 31.96 18.51 14.78
N PHE A 27 31.35 18.17 13.63
CA PHE A 27 30.19 17.27 13.57
C PHE A 27 30.55 15.80 13.34
N ALA A 28 31.82 15.49 13.02
CA ALA A 28 32.30 14.13 12.83
C ALA A 28 32.58 13.37 14.16
N SER A 29 32.47 14.04 15.32
CA SER A 29 32.72 13.44 16.65
C SER A 29 31.51 13.41 17.59
N SER A 30 30.29 13.54 17.05
CA SER A 30 29.09 13.38 17.89
C SER A 30 28.76 11.90 18.07
N ASP A 31 28.54 11.50 19.33
CA ASP A 31 28.21 10.16 19.85
C ASP A 31 27.06 9.41 19.13
N PHE A 32 26.42 10.02 18.12
CA PHE A 32 25.45 9.36 17.25
C PHE A 32 26.06 8.29 16.33
N ALA A 33 27.35 8.38 15.99
CA ALA A 33 28.02 7.37 15.16
C ALA A 33 28.55 6.18 15.98
N GLU A 34 28.96 6.37 17.24
CA GLU A 34 29.58 5.31 18.07
C GLU A 34 28.58 4.25 18.59
N GLY A 35 27.27 4.52 18.52
CA GLY A 35 26.24 3.52 18.79
C GLY A 35 26.13 2.38 17.77
N THR A 36 26.75 2.52 16.59
CA THR A 36 26.56 1.59 15.45
C THR A 36 27.54 0.41 15.41
N ASN A 37 28.55 0.37 16.28
CA ASN A 37 29.50 -0.74 16.35
C ASN A 37 29.11 -1.85 17.34
N LYS A 38 28.03 -1.68 18.12
CA LYS A 38 27.37 -2.82 18.75
C LYS A 38 26.60 -3.53 17.66
N THR A 39 27.04 -4.74 17.30
CA THR A 39 26.35 -5.62 16.35
C THR A 39 24.86 -5.59 16.68
N GLU A 40 24.04 -4.97 15.83
CA GLU A 40 22.59 -4.90 16.07
C GLU A 40 22.11 -6.34 16.26
N GLN A 41 21.70 -6.68 17.48
CA GLN A 41 21.18 -8.02 17.76
C GLN A 41 19.80 -8.11 17.13
N VAL A 42 19.76 -8.71 15.93
CA VAL A 42 18.53 -8.87 15.18
C VAL A 42 17.62 -9.84 15.93
N ASN A 43 16.49 -9.33 16.42
CA ASN A 43 15.41 -10.19 16.91
C ASN A 43 14.66 -10.77 15.71
N ASN A 44 15.11 -11.93 15.23
CA ASN A 44 14.52 -12.62 14.10
C ASN A 44 13.08 -13.11 14.35
N SER A 45 12.55 -13.04 15.58
CA SER A 45 11.21 -13.55 15.95
C SER A 45 10.05 -12.88 15.22
N TYR A 46 10.28 -11.69 14.65
CA TYR A 46 9.29 -10.91 13.89
C TYR A 46 9.53 -10.92 12.38
N SER A 47 10.56 -11.62 11.89
CA SER A 47 10.75 -11.78 10.45
C SER A 47 9.53 -12.48 9.83
N LYS A 48 9.23 -12.19 8.56
CA LYS A 48 8.14 -12.88 7.82
C LYS A 48 8.29 -14.40 7.92
N GLN A 49 9.51 -14.91 7.82
CA GLN A 49 9.80 -16.35 7.96
C GLN A 49 9.50 -16.88 9.37
N ALA A 50 9.95 -16.19 10.42
CA ALA A 50 9.69 -16.61 11.79
C ALA A 50 8.21 -16.56 12.16
N ILE A 51 7.47 -15.56 11.67
CA ILE A 51 6.02 -15.50 11.84
C ILE A 51 5.35 -16.65 11.10
N ARG A 52 5.75 -16.95 9.85
CA ARG A 52 5.22 -18.10 9.10
C ARG A 52 5.42 -19.43 9.82
N GLN A 53 6.54 -19.62 10.51
CA GLN A 53 6.81 -20.83 11.30
C GLN A 53 5.92 -20.97 12.54
N LYS A 54 5.32 -19.87 13.02
CA LYS A 54 4.39 -19.86 14.16
C LYS A 54 2.93 -19.99 13.75
N LEU A 55 2.62 -19.90 12.45
CA LEU A 55 1.24 -19.97 11.97
C LEU A 55 0.67 -21.37 12.22
N PHE A 56 -0.57 -21.39 12.67
CA PHE A 56 -1.37 -22.59 12.82
C PHE A 56 -2.83 -22.25 12.49
N HIS A 57 -3.66 -23.26 12.25
CA HIS A 57 -5.09 -23.07 12.09
C HIS A 57 -5.84 -23.77 13.22
N SER A 58 -6.75 -23.05 13.87
CA SER A 58 -7.50 -23.61 15.00
C SER A 58 -8.98 -23.92 14.70
N GLY A 59 -9.45 -23.54 13.51
CA GLY A 59 -10.88 -23.42 13.19
C GLY A 59 -11.50 -22.10 13.69
N GLY A 60 -10.71 -21.25 14.34
CA GLY A 60 -11.17 -20.05 15.04
C GLY A 60 -11.84 -20.37 16.38
N GLN A 61 -12.25 -19.31 17.07
CA GLN A 61 -13.06 -19.36 18.28
C GLN A 61 -14.36 -18.61 18.03
N PRO A 62 -15.53 -19.24 18.24
CA PRO A 62 -16.80 -18.54 18.09
C PRO A 62 -16.96 -17.44 19.14
N VAL A 63 -17.45 -16.31 18.68
CA VAL A 63 -17.87 -15.15 19.49
C VAL A 63 -19.27 -14.73 19.05
N PRO A 64 -20.02 -13.92 19.82
CA PRO A 64 -21.37 -13.50 19.45
C PRO A 64 -21.49 -12.85 18.06
N THR A 65 -20.43 -12.19 17.60
CA THR A 65 -20.37 -11.48 16.31
C THR A 65 -19.82 -12.31 15.15
N GLY A 66 -19.33 -13.54 15.39
CA GLY A 66 -18.74 -14.38 14.34
C GLY A 66 -17.62 -15.31 14.82
N LEU A 67 -16.58 -15.45 14.00
CA LEU A 67 -15.38 -16.23 14.33
C LEU A 67 -14.20 -15.28 14.57
N CYS A 68 -13.43 -15.56 15.60
CA CYS A 68 -12.19 -14.85 15.92
C CYS A 68 -10.97 -15.78 15.88
N PRO A 69 -9.78 -15.28 15.54
CA PRO A 69 -8.53 -16.01 15.75
C PRO A 69 -8.29 -16.24 17.25
N LYS A 70 -7.85 -17.44 17.65
CA LYS A 70 -7.50 -17.75 19.05
C LYS A 70 -6.27 -16.97 19.53
N THR A 71 -5.34 -16.68 18.61
CA THR A 71 -4.12 -15.91 18.87
C THR A 71 -3.78 -15.09 17.65
N ILE A 72 -2.80 -14.19 17.76
CA ILE A 72 -2.26 -13.41 16.63
C ILE A 72 -1.61 -14.25 15.51
N TYR A 73 -1.39 -15.55 15.70
CA TYR A 73 -0.80 -16.46 14.70
C TYR A 73 -1.82 -17.48 14.14
N ASP A 74 -3.06 -17.43 14.61
CA ASP A 74 -4.11 -18.35 14.16
C ASP A 74 -4.70 -17.88 12.83
N THR A 75 -4.51 -18.67 11.78
CA THR A 75 -5.05 -18.39 10.44
C THR A 75 -6.51 -18.77 10.30
N ILE A 76 -7.13 -19.38 11.32
CA ILE A 76 -8.52 -19.89 11.36
C ILE A 76 -8.73 -21.07 10.41
N VAL A 77 -8.30 -20.96 9.16
CA VAL A 77 -8.34 -21.98 8.10
C VAL A 77 -6.94 -22.50 7.76
N PRO A 78 -6.81 -23.74 7.28
CA PRO A 78 -5.54 -24.25 6.79
C PRO A 78 -5.07 -23.43 5.59
N LEU A 79 -3.81 -22.99 5.61
CA LEU A 79 -3.23 -22.29 4.48
C LEU A 79 -3.00 -23.26 3.30
N PRO A 80 -3.27 -22.84 2.06
CA PRO A 80 -3.01 -23.66 0.89
C PRO A 80 -1.52 -24.02 0.81
N GLN A 81 -1.23 -25.29 0.53
CA GLN A 81 0.13 -25.73 0.27
C GLN A 81 0.60 -25.12 -1.06
N ALA A 82 1.83 -24.62 -1.11
CA ALA A 82 2.43 -23.93 -2.27
C ALA A 82 2.58 -24.78 -3.56
N ARG A 83 1.93 -25.94 -3.66
CA ARG A 83 2.21 -26.99 -4.65
C ARG A 83 1.09 -27.29 -5.64
N ASN A 84 -0.07 -26.66 -5.56
CA ASN A 84 -0.98 -26.71 -6.71
C ASN A 84 -0.49 -25.68 -7.71
N LYS A 85 -0.23 -26.09 -8.97
CA LYS A 85 0.18 -25.22 -10.08
C LYS A 85 -0.89 -24.18 -10.35
N THR A 86 -0.95 -23.15 -9.52
CA THR A 86 -1.73 -21.95 -9.77
C THR A 86 -0.97 -21.10 -10.77
N LEU A 87 -1.72 -20.39 -11.62
CA LEU A 87 -1.20 -19.32 -12.45
C LEU A 87 -0.30 -18.41 -11.60
N ASP A 88 0.94 -18.17 -12.03
CA ASP A 88 1.82 -17.22 -11.36
C ASP A 88 1.33 -15.80 -11.67
N MET A 89 0.83 -15.12 -10.63
CA MET A 89 0.25 -13.77 -10.72
C MET A 89 1.35 -12.69 -10.72
N SER A 90 2.32 -12.86 -11.62
CA SER A 90 3.38 -11.90 -11.94
C SER A 90 3.32 -11.62 -13.45
N ILE A 91 3.89 -10.49 -13.91
CA ILE A 91 3.82 -10.15 -15.35
C ILE A 91 4.46 -11.25 -16.20
N ILE A 92 5.63 -11.74 -15.77
CA ILE A 92 6.34 -12.81 -16.45
C ILE A 92 5.60 -14.15 -16.32
N GLY A 93 4.98 -14.42 -15.17
CA GLY A 93 4.15 -15.60 -14.94
C GLY A 93 2.95 -15.68 -15.90
N ILE A 94 2.24 -14.56 -16.08
CA ILE A 94 1.14 -14.44 -17.03
C ILE A 94 1.63 -14.58 -18.47
N GLU A 95 2.73 -13.90 -18.86
CA GLU A 95 3.32 -14.02 -20.20
C GLU A 95 3.69 -15.48 -20.54
N GLN A 96 4.37 -16.17 -19.61
CA GLN A 96 4.74 -17.57 -19.77
C GLN A 96 3.51 -18.47 -19.88
N PHE A 97 2.47 -18.20 -19.09
CA PHE A 97 1.23 -18.96 -19.14
C PHE A 97 0.48 -18.78 -20.47
N ILE A 98 0.38 -17.54 -20.96
CA ILE A 98 -0.21 -17.23 -22.27
C ILE A 98 0.50 -18.02 -23.37
N ALA A 99 1.84 -17.98 -23.39
CA ALA A 99 2.64 -18.68 -24.39
C ALA A 99 2.51 -20.20 -24.29
N ALA A 100 2.58 -20.77 -23.08
CA ALA A 100 2.54 -22.21 -22.85
C ALA A 100 1.19 -22.85 -23.18
N ASN A 101 0.09 -22.10 -23.05
CA ASN A 101 -1.27 -22.59 -23.30
C ASN A 101 -1.86 -22.11 -24.63
N GLY A 102 -1.08 -21.38 -25.44
CA GLY A 102 -1.55 -20.83 -26.72
C GLY A 102 -2.77 -19.92 -26.57
N ILE A 103 -2.81 -19.12 -25.50
CA ILE A 103 -3.89 -18.15 -25.26
C ILE A 103 -3.79 -17.05 -26.31
N GLN A 104 -4.90 -16.78 -27.00
CA GLN A 104 -4.98 -15.83 -28.13
C GLN A 104 -5.91 -14.66 -27.86
N THR A 105 -6.77 -14.72 -26.83
CA THR A 105 -7.68 -13.61 -26.48
C THR A 105 -7.68 -13.35 -24.98
N ILE A 106 -8.12 -12.15 -24.61
CA ILE A 106 -8.30 -11.77 -23.20
C ILE A 106 -9.29 -12.74 -22.54
N GLU A 107 -10.43 -13.02 -23.17
CA GLU A 107 -11.49 -13.90 -22.64
C GLU A 107 -10.97 -15.32 -22.33
N GLN A 108 -10.08 -15.85 -23.18
CA GLN A 108 -9.43 -17.14 -22.90
C GLN A 108 -8.58 -17.09 -21.64
N LEU A 109 -7.80 -16.01 -21.42
CA LEU A 109 -7.01 -15.81 -20.21
C LEU A 109 -7.89 -15.71 -18.96
N LEU A 110 -9.00 -14.97 -19.02
CA LEU A 110 -9.88 -14.71 -17.87
C LEU A 110 -10.42 -16.00 -17.24
N ASN A 111 -10.61 -17.05 -18.04
CA ASN A 111 -11.08 -18.35 -17.57
C ASN A 111 -10.06 -19.14 -16.72
N TYR A 112 -8.78 -18.74 -16.74
CA TYR A 112 -7.72 -19.36 -15.96
C TYR A 112 -7.35 -18.57 -14.70
N LEU A 113 -7.96 -17.40 -14.49
CA LEU A 113 -7.65 -16.58 -13.32
C LEU A 113 -8.07 -17.30 -12.02
N PRO A 114 -7.24 -17.20 -10.97
CA PRO A 114 -7.59 -17.73 -9.65
C PRO A 114 -8.88 -17.12 -9.11
N VAL A 115 -9.54 -17.84 -8.20
CA VAL A 115 -10.88 -17.48 -7.71
C VAL A 115 -10.93 -16.09 -7.07
N ASP A 116 -9.87 -15.64 -6.40
CA ASP A 116 -9.83 -14.31 -5.78
C ASP A 116 -9.92 -13.19 -6.82
N TYR A 117 -9.28 -13.32 -7.99
CA TYR A 117 -9.44 -12.37 -9.10
C TYR A 117 -10.84 -12.40 -9.73
N ARG A 118 -11.56 -13.52 -9.62
CA ARG A 118 -12.93 -13.63 -10.14
C ARG A 118 -13.96 -12.98 -9.22
N THR A 119 -13.66 -12.86 -7.93
CA THR A 119 -14.54 -12.24 -6.93
C THR A 119 -14.19 -10.77 -6.67
N ASN A 120 -12.90 -10.44 -6.72
CA ASN A 120 -12.35 -9.15 -6.34
C ASN A 120 -12.25 -8.22 -7.55
N PHE A 121 -13.36 -7.55 -7.84
CA PHE A 121 -13.45 -6.65 -8.97
C PHE A 121 -14.28 -5.40 -8.66
N SER A 122 -13.95 -4.32 -9.36
CA SER A 122 -14.70 -3.07 -9.40
C SER A 122 -15.19 -2.84 -10.83
N LEU A 123 -16.38 -2.24 -10.99
CA LEU A 123 -16.90 -1.84 -12.30
C LEU A 123 -16.79 -0.33 -12.46
N VAL A 124 -16.15 0.13 -13.53
CA VAL A 124 -15.86 1.56 -13.75
C VAL A 124 -16.73 2.10 -14.88
N GLU A 125 -17.68 2.99 -14.54
CA GLU A 125 -18.52 3.72 -15.49
C GLU A 125 -17.73 4.80 -16.23
N HIS A 126 -16.94 5.58 -15.50
CA HIS A 126 -16.20 6.72 -16.04
C HIS A 126 -14.71 6.59 -15.74
N THR A 127 -13.97 6.04 -16.68
CA THR A 127 -12.51 5.91 -16.58
C THR A 127 -11.81 7.24 -16.85
N ARG A 128 -10.73 7.49 -16.12
CA ARG A 128 -9.75 8.55 -16.42
C ARG A 128 -8.53 8.04 -17.19
N ALA A 129 -8.42 6.72 -17.36
CA ALA A 129 -7.39 6.11 -18.18
C ALA A 129 -7.67 6.35 -19.67
N THR A 130 -6.73 5.94 -20.51
CA THR A 130 -6.72 6.18 -21.96
C THR A 130 -7.70 5.30 -22.77
N GLY A 131 -8.48 4.44 -22.13
CA GLY A 131 -9.53 3.63 -22.78
C GLY A 131 -10.93 4.18 -22.53
N GLU A 132 -11.94 3.54 -23.09
CA GLU A 132 -13.33 4.00 -23.00
C GLU A 132 -14.16 3.17 -22.00
N SER A 133 -15.20 3.77 -21.43
CA SER A 133 -16.16 3.12 -20.52
C SER A 133 -17.47 3.90 -20.45
N ASN A 134 -18.57 3.23 -20.13
CA ASN A 134 -19.85 3.87 -19.79
C ASN A 134 -20.74 2.92 -18.97
N LEU A 135 -21.98 3.31 -18.70
CA LEU A 135 -22.92 2.48 -17.94
C LEU A 135 -23.16 1.11 -18.59
N THR A 136 -23.32 1.04 -19.91
CA THR A 136 -23.56 -0.22 -20.63
C THR A 136 -22.30 -1.09 -20.65
N TRP A 137 -21.15 -0.51 -20.95
CA TRP A 137 -19.86 -1.20 -21.02
C TRP A 137 -18.89 -0.64 -19.98
N PRO A 138 -19.08 -0.93 -18.68
CA PRO A 138 -18.15 -0.49 -17.65
C PRO A 138 -16.86 -1.31 -17.75
N ARG A 139 -15.71 -0.70 -17.49
CA ARG A 139 -14.45 -1.46 -17.38
C ARG A 139 -14.46 -2.31 -16.14
N ILE A 140 -13.71 -3.40 -16.17
CA ILE A 140 -13.53 -4.29 -15.03
C ILE A 140 -12.11 -4.07 -14.50
N VAL A 141 -12.00 -3.64 -13.24
CA VAL A 141 -10.72 -3.61 -12.53
C VAL A 141 -10.66 -4.80 -11.60
N LEU A 142 -9.73 -5.73 -11.84
CA LEU A 142 -9.50 -6.88 -10.96
C LEU A 142 -8.32 -6.59 -10.03
N PHE A 143 -8.39 -7.12 -8.81
CA PHE A 143 -7.30 -7.00 -7.84
C PHE A 143 -7.12 -8.29 -7.04
N GLY A 144 -5.88 -8.72 -6.85
CA GLY A 144 -5.59 -9.86 -5.97
C GLY A 144 -6.03 -9.57 -4.53
N ALA A 145 -6.24 -10.62 -3.72
CA ALA A 145 -6.60 -10.43 -2.31
C ALA A 145 -5.56 -9.61 -1.50
N ASP A 146 -4.32 -9.57 -1.96
CA ASP A 146 -3.23 -8.75 -1.41
C ASP A 146 -2.95 -7.46 -2.21
N GLY A 147 -3.72 -7.19 -3.27
CA GLY A 147 -3.65 -5.99 -4.09
C GLY A 147 -2.38 -5.84 -4.91
N LYS A 148 -1.51 -6.84 -5.01
CA LYS A 148 -0.18 -6.71 -5.65
C LYS A 148 -0.17 -6.82 -7.17
N PHE A 149 -1.16 -7.50 -7.73
CA PHE A 149 -1.34 -7.63 -9.18
C PHE A 149 -2.76 -7.20 -9.52
N LEU A 150 -2.87 -6.34 -10.53
CA LEU A 150 -4.11 -5.69 -10.96
C LEU A 150 -4.31 -5.91 -12.46
N PHE A 151 -5.57 -5.99 -12.88
CA PHE A 151 -5.96 -5.97 -14.30
C PHE A 151 -6.96 -4.83 -14.53
N ASN A 152 -6.87 -4.14 -15.66
CA ASN A 152 -7.92 -3.24 -16.15
C ASN A 152 -8.37 -3.71 -17.54
N ILE A 153 -9.62 -4.14 -17.61
CA ILE A 153 -10.20 -4.84 -18.76
C ILE A 153 -11.26 -3.93 -19.41
N GLY A 154 -11.06 -3.58 -20.68
CA GLY A 154 -12.08 -2.93 -21.50
C GLY A 154 -13.25 -3.87 -21.79
N THR A 155 -14.48 -3.36 -21.85
CA THR A 155 -15.67 -4.19 -22.18
C THR A 155 -16.47 -3.65 -23.36
N LYS A 156 -16.16 -2.42 -23.80
CA LYS A 156 -16.79 -1.74 -24.94
C LYS A 156 -16.19 -2.24 -26.26
N PRO A 157 -16.94 -2.96 -27.13
CA PRO A 157 -16.37 -3.66 -28.29
C PRO A 157 -15.69 -2.76 -29.34
N ASP A 158 -16.12 -1.51 -29.45
CA ASP A 158 -15.59 -0.51 -30.38
C ASP A 158 -14.53 0.41 -29.73
N ASP A 159 -14.12 0.15 -28.48
CA ASP A 159 -12.94 0.80 -27.88
C ASP A 159 -11.67 0.36 -28.65
N PRO A 160 -10.85 1.28 -29.18
CA PRO A 160 -9.57 0.94 -29.80
C PRO A 160 -8.64 0.12 -28.89
N LYS A 161 -8.82 0.22 -27.57
CA LYS A 161 -8.10 -0.55 -26.55
C LYS A 161 -8.79 -1.84 -26.15
N TYR A 162 -9.85 -2.28 -26.84
CA TYR A 162 -10.58 -3.49 -26.48
C TYR A 162 -9.66 -4.71 -26.39
N ASN A 163 -8.68 -4.88 -27.29
CA ASN A 163 -7.75 -6.01 -27.25
C ASN A 163 -6.48 -5.76 -26.43
N LEU A 164 -6.41 -4.67 -25.66
CA LEU A 164 -5.31 -4.37 -24.77
C LEU A 164 -5.71 -4.66 -23.33
N LEU A 165 -4.89 -5.47 -22.65
CA LEU A 165 -5.05 -5.79 -21.24
C LEU A 165 -4.00 -5.05 -20.43
N ASP A 166 -4.41 -3.97 -19.77
CA ASP A 166 -3.54 -3.23 -18.86
C ASP A 166 -3.36 -4.02 -17.57
N VAL A 167 -2.12 -4.12 -17.09
CA VAL A 167 -1.77 -4.78 -15.82
C VAL A 167 -0.87 -3.90 -14.98
N GLY A 168 -1.02 -4.00 -13.66
CA GLY A 168 -0.11 -3.39 -12.69
C GLY A 168 0.41 -4.45 -11.73
N PHE A 169 1.72 -4.50 -11.51
CA PHE A 169 2.35 -5.46 -10.61
C PHE A 169 3.38 -4.80 -9.70
N LEU A 170 3.31 -5.10 -8.40
CA LEU A 170 4.33 -4.69 -7.43
C LEU A 170 5.49 -5.70 -7.41
N ASP A 171 6.67 -5.32 -7.87
CA ASP A 171 7.89 -6.11 -7.68
C ASP A 171 8.34 -5.99 -6.21
N GLU A 172 8.09 -7.03 -5.39
CA GLU A 172 8.47 -7.04 -3.98
C GLU A 172 9.99 -7.06 -3.72
N ARG A 173 10.81 -7.26 -4.75
CA ARG A 173 12.27 -7.17 -4.63
C ARG A 173 12.74 -5.72 -4.67
N THR A 174 12.14 -4.88 -5.50
CA THR A 174 12.53 -3.46 -5.66
C THR A 174 11.60 -2.53 -4.89
N GLY A 175 10.35 -2.93 -4.68
CA GLY A 175 9.27 -2.10 -4.15
C GLY A 175 8.64 -1.20 -5.21
N GLU A 176 8.95 -1.39 -6.49
CA GLU A 176 8.44 -0.59 -7.60
C GLU A 176 7.22 -1.24 -8.25
N TRP A 177 6.32 -0.40 -8.76
CA TRP A 177 5.20 -0.86 -9.57
C TRP A 177 5.60 -0.88 -11.04
N GLU A 178 5.36 -2.01 -11.69
CA GLU A 178 5.46 -2.17 -13.14
C GLU A 178 4.06 -2.10 -13.75
N PHE A 179 3.86 -1.18 -14.70
CA PHE A 179 2.63 -1.05 -15.46
C PHE A 179 2.86 -1.48 -16.90
N SER A 180 2.22 -2.55 -17.31
CA SER A 180 2.46 -3.19 -18.60
C SER A 180 1.15 -3.44 -19.33
N VAL A 181 1.24 -3.70 -20.62
CA VAL A 181 0.09 -4.02 -21.47
C VAL A 181 0.35 -5.35 -22.16
N PHE A 182 -0.61 -6.27 -22.08
CA PHE A 182 -0.66 -7.41 -22.99
C PHE A 182 -1.55 -7.05 -24.18
N ASP A 183 -0.95 -7.02 -25.37
CA ASP A 183 -1.62 -6.73 -26.63
C ASP A 183 -2.08 -8.04 -27.31
N PHE A 184 -3.40 -8.25 -27.36
CA PHE A 184 -4.07 -9.39 -28.01
C PHE A 184 -4.61 -9.04 -29.41
N SER A 185 -4.26 -7.86 -29.97
CA SER A 185 -4.72 -7.47 -31.32
C SER A 185 -4.06 -8.29 -32.43
N LEU A 186 -2.91 -8.90 -32.13
CA LEU A 186 -2.16 -9.76 -33.03
C LEU A 186 -2.47 -11.23 -32.76
N HIS A 187 -2.23 -12.10 -33.77
CA HIS A 187 -2.39 -13.56 -33.65
C HIS A 187 -1.59 -14.19 -32.49
N LYS A 188 -0.51 -13.53 -32.07
CA LYS A 188 0.31 -13.92 -30.93
C LYS A 188 0.35 -12.75 -29.95
N PRO A 189 -0.20 -12.90 -28.73
CA PRO A 189 -0.18 -11.81 -27.77
C PRO A 189 1.23 -11.35 -27.45
N GLN A 190 1.41 -10.05 -27.27
CA GLN A 190 2.69 -9.42 -26.99
C GLN A 190 2.64 -8.67 -25.66
N LEU A 191 3.67 -8.83 -24.83
CA LEU A 191 3.87 -8.02 -23.64
C LEU A 191 4.63 -6.73 -24.00
N ILE A 192 4.06 -5.59 -23.63
CA ILE A 192 4.69 -4.26 -23.70
C ILE A 192 4.92 -3.81 -22.25
N ARG A 193 6.20 -3.78 -21.84
CA ARG A 193 6.57 -3.46 -20.44
C ARG A 193 6.74 -1.97 -20.23
N ASN A 194 6.24 -1.44 -19.12
CA ASN A 194 6.37 -0.02 -18.74
C ASN A 194 5.96 0.91 -19.88
N ASP A 195 4.77 0.65 -20.44
CA ASP A 195 4.27 1.44 -21.55
C ASP A 195 4.18 2.92 -21.15
N ALA A 196 4.67 3.81 -22.02
CA ALA A 196 4.75 5.24 -21.71
C ALA A 196 3.37 5.86 -21.43
N SER A 197 2.30 5.31 -22.01
CA SER A 197 0.94 5.78 -21.75
C SER A 197 0.46 5.47 -20.33
N CYS A 198 1.04 4.45 -19.67
CA CYS A 198 0.73 4.15 -18.27
C CYS A 198 1.31 5.21 -17.32
N ALA A 199 2.50 5.73 -17.63
CA ALA A 199 3.17 6.72 -16.79
C ALA A 199 2.40 8.05 -16.66
N GLU A 200 1.57 8.39 -17.66
CA GLU A 200 0.72 9.58 -17.61
C GLU A 200 -0.22 9.58 -16.40
N CYS A 201 -0.73 8.39 -16.05
CA CYS A 201 -1.66 8.22 -14.95
C CYS A 201 -0.96 7.78 -13.66
N HIS A 202 -0.01 6.86 -13.78
CA HIS A 202 0.57 6.17 -12.63
C HIS A 202 1.80 6.85 -12.04
N GLY A 203 2.46 7.75 -12.78
CA GLY A 203 3.77 8.30 -12.44
C GLY A 203 4.93 7.48 -13.01
N ASN A 204 6.16 7.86 -12.66
CA ASN A 204 7.39 7.25 -13.14
C ASN A 204 8.13 6.52 -12.00
N HIS A 205 8.80 7.27 -11.12
CA HIS A 205 9.76 6.70 -10.17
C HIS A 205 9.12 6.13 -8.91
N ASN A 206 8.06 6.77 -8.43
CA ASN A 206 7.23 6.25 -7.34
C ASN A 206 5.85 5.89 -7.84
N ALA A 207 5.80 5.28 -9.03
CA ALA A 207 4.54 4.91 -9.66
C ALA A 207 3.67 4.08 -8.71
N ARG A 208 2.35 4.26 -8.82
CA ARG A 208 1.36 3.56 -8.00
C ARG A 208 0.09 3.27 -8.80
N PRO A 209 -0.70 2.28 -8.41
CA PRO A 209 -2.02 2.10 -8.99
C PRO A 209 -2.88 3.33 -8.73
N VAL A 210 -3.77 3.63 -9.68
CA VAL A 210 -4.71 4.73 -9.54
C VAL A 210 -6.02 4.17 -9.02
N TRP A 211 -6.33 4.48 -7.76
CA TRP A 211 -7.63 4.28 -7.15
C TRP A 211 -7.97 5.49 -6.27
N GLY A 212 -9.24 5.58 -5.88
CA GLY A 212 -9.76 6.66 -5.04
C GLY A 212 -9.36 6.59 -3.57
N THR A 213 -10.02 7.40 -2.74
CA THR A 213 -9.90 7.36 -1.27
C THR A 213 -11.04 6.53 -0.68
N ASN A 214 -11.07 6.36 0.64
CA ASN A 214 -12.10 5.55 1.29
C ASN A 214 -13.51 5.98 0.87
N LEU A 215 -14.28 5.00 0.36
CA LEU A 215 -15.65 5.17 -0.12
C LEU A 215 -15.80 6.11 -1.33
N ASP A 216 -14.71 6.71 -1.83
CA ASP A 216 -14.74 7.66 -2.92
C ASP A 216 -13.75 7.26 -4.00
N TRP A 217 -14.24 6.50 -4.97
CA TRP A 217 -13.53 6.21 -6.21
C TRP A 217 -14.35 6.74 -7.39
N PRO A 218 -14.08 7.99 -7.82
CA PRO A 218 -14.91 8.66 -8.81
C PRO A 218 -15.08 7.84 -10.09
N GLY A 219 -16.34 7.61 -10.48
CA GLY A 219 -16.68 6.89 -11.70
C GLY A 219 -16.78 5.38 -11.53
N VAL A 220 -16.57 4.83 -10.33
CA VAL A 220 -16.82 3.42 -10.02
C VAL A 220 -18.26 3.23 -9.58
N PHE A 221 -18.84 2.08 -9.93
CA PHE A 221 -20.18 1.73 -9.52
C PHE A 221 -20.29 1.68 -8.00
N GLY A 222 -21.28 2.37 -7.44
CA GLY A 222 -21.45 2.47 -5.99
C GLY A 222 -20.50 3.45 -5.31
N ASP A 223 -19.85 4.33 -6.06
CA ASP A 223 -19.27 5.55 -5.50
C ASP A 223 -20.38 6.43 -4.84
N ASN A 224 -19.96 7.48 -4.12
CA ASN A 224 -20.81 8.32 -3.26
C ASN A 224 -21.95 9.08 -3.99
N ILE A 225 -22.34 8.72 -5.21
CA ILE A 225 -23.49 9.30 -5.93
C ILE A 225 -24.80 9.08 -5.16
N ALA A 226 -24.97 7.93 -4.48
CA ALA A 226 -26.17 7.65 -3.69
C ALA A 226 -25.93 7.87 -2.19
N GLN A 227 -26.88 8.52 -1.50
CA GLN A 227 -26.85 8.58 -0.04
C GLN A 227 -27.03 7.19 0.55
N GLY A 228 -26.13 6.79 1.44
CA GLY A 228 -26.22 5.55 2.20
C GLY A 228 -25.36 5.56 3.46
N PRO A 229 -25.53 4.58 4.35
CA PRO A 229 -25.01 4.64 5.72
C PRO A 229 -23.48 4.67 5.82
N GLN A 230 -22.75 4.34 4.74
CA GLN A 230 -21.29 4.23 4.73
C GLN A 230 -20.70 4.45 3.32
N GLY A 231 -21.21 5.40 2.54
CA GLY A 231 -20.62 5.87 1.27
C GLY A 231 -20.57 4.92 0.06
N GLU A 232 -20.60 3.59 0.22
CA GLU A 232 -20.58 2.64 -0.92
C GLU A 232 -21.98 2.26 -1.44
N ALA A 233 -22.92 3.20 -1.40
CA ALA A 233 -24.29 2.90 -1.75
C ALA A 233 -24.49 2.90 -3.26
N LEU A 234 -24.99 1.79 -3.80
CA LEU A 234 -25.33 1.71 -5.21
C LEU A 234 -26.47 2.68 -5.55
N ASP A 235 -26.31 3.43 -6.63
CA ASP A 235 -27.44 4.11 -7.25
C ASP A 235 -28.37 3.09 -7.94
N ALA A 236 -29.52 3.56 -8.46
CA ALA A 236 -30.48 2.66 -9.11
C ALA A 236 -29.94 2.06 -10.43
N LYS A 237 -29.27 2.87 -11.25
CA LYS A 237 -28.77 2.45 -12.58
C LYS A 237 -27.60 1.46 -12.46
N HIS A 238 -26.71 1.65 -11.49
CA HIS A 238 -25.62 0.73 -11.17
C HIS A 238 -26.15 -0.60 -10.65
N ALA A 239 -27.13 -0.57 -9.75
CA ALA A 239 -27.74 -1.78 -9.22
C ALA A 239 -28.48 -2.57 -10.31
N GLU A 240 -29.22 -1.88 -11.18
CA GLU A 240 -29.88 -2.47 -12.35
C GLU A 240 -28.85 -3.13 -13.27
N ARG A 241 -27.84 -2.37 -13.72
CA ARG A 241 -26.83 -2.88 -14.64
C ARG A 241 -26.02 -4.05 -14.06
N MET A 242 -25.62 -3.99 -12.79
CA MET A 242 -24.93 -5.14 -12.17
C MET A 242 -25.82 -6.38 -12.06
N ASN A 243 -27.14 -6.22 -11.90
CA ASN A 243 -28.06 -7.36 -11.89
C ASN A 243 -28.20 -7.97 -13.30
N GLU A 244 -28.24 -7.16 -14.36
CA GLU A 244 -28.21 -7.62 -15.77
C GLU A 244 -26.93 -8.39 -16.06
N ILE A 245 -25.76 -7.81 -15.74
CA ILE A 245 -24.46 -8.47 -15.90
C ILE A 245 -24.44 -9.82 -15.17
N ARG A 246 -24.90 -9.87 -13.91
CA ARG A 246 -24.98 -11.13 -13.15
C ARG A 246 -25.94 -12.15 -13.78
N ALA A 247 -27.00 -11.69 -14.46
CA ALA A 247 -27.94 -12.55 -15.15
C ALA A 247 -27.41 -13.08 -16.50
N GLY A 248 -26.21 -12.64 -16.93
CA GLY A 248 -25.65 -12.96 -18.25
C GLY A 248 -26.09 -11.99 -19.35
N GLU A 249 -26.66 -10.84 -18.99
CA GLU A 249 -27.22 -9.82 -19.90
C GLU A 249 -26.29 -8.58 -19.98
N GLY A 250 -24.98 -8.79 -19.82
CA GLY A 250 -23.98 -7.72 -19.72
C GLY A 250 -23.43 -7.18 -21.06
N ASP A 251 -23.92 -7.64 -22.20
CA ASP A 251 -23.48 -7.23 -23.55
C ASP A 251 -21.98 -7.37 -23.85
N SER A 252 -21.23 -8.12 -23.04
CA SER A 252 -19.82 -8.44 -23.23
C SER A 252 -19.49 -9.80 -22.61
N PRO A 253 -18.81 -10.72 -23.33
CA PRO A 253 -18.40 -12.01 -22.77
C PRO A 253 -17.36 -11.88 -21.66
N ARG A 254 -16.74 -10.68 -21.51
CA ARG A 254 -15.77 -10.39 -20.46
C ARG A 254 -16.41 -10.32 -19.08
N PHE A 255 -17.72 -10.37 -18.95
CA PHE A 255 -18.38 -10.47 -17.65
C PHE A 255 -18.58 -11.92 -17.18
N ASP A 256 -18.52 -12.91 -18.07
CA ASP A 256 -18.96 -14.28 -17.80
C ASP A 256 -18.13 -15.00 -16.74
N PHE A 257 -16.86 -14.61 -16.60
CA PHE A 257 -15.95 -15.22 -15.64
C PHE A 257 -16.16 -14.71 -14.19
N LEU A 258 -16.83 -13.57 -14.02
CA LEU A 258 -17.00 -12.91 -12.73
C LEU A 258 -17.90 -13.72 -11.79
N LEU A 259 -17.46 -13.83 -10.53
CA LEU A 259 -18.19 -14.54 -9.48
C LEU A 259 -18.88 -13.54 -8.55
N TRP A 260 -20.21 -13.61 -8.54
CA TRP A 260 -21.08 -12.71 -7.78
C TRP A 260 -21.60 -13.36 -6.50
N GLN A 261 -21.85 -12.56 -5.47
CA GLN A 261 -22.63 -13.04 -4.33
C GLN A 261 -24.07 -13.32 -4.79
N ASN A 262 -24.66 -14.41 -4.28
CA ASN A 262 -26.05 -14.76 -4.53
C ASN A 262 -27.02 -13.84 -3.76
N GLN A 263 -27.04 -12.55 -4.12
CA GLN A 263 -27.88 -11.52 -3.52
C GLN A 263 -28.27 -10.50 -4.58
N LYS A 264 -29.56 -10.30 -4.83
CA LYS A 264 -30.04 -9.22 -5.72
C LYS A 264 -29.58 -7.85 -5.22
N LEU A 265 -28.93 -7.08 -6.08
CA LEU A 265 -28.45 -5.74 -5.78
C LEU A 265 -29.61 -4.76 -5.88
N LYS A 266 -29.61 -3.73 -5.02
CA LYS A 266 -30.68 -2.72 -4.93
C LYS A 266 -30.06 -1.36 -4.66
N ARG A 267 -30.75 -0.29 -5.05
CA ARG A 267 -30.39 1.08 -4.67
C ARG A 267 -30.18 1.20 -3.16
N GLY A 268 -29.13 1.90 -2.74
CA GLY A 268 -28.78 2.12 -1.33
C GLY A 268 -28.08 0.93 -0.67
N ALA A 269 -28.07 -0.25 -1.30
CA ALA A 269 -27.31 -1.39 -0.82
C ALA A 269 -25.85 -1.28 -1.25
N LYS A 270 -24.98 -2.01 -0.56
CA LYS A 270 -23.57 -2.16 -0.94
C LYS A 270 -23.38 -3.38 -1.81
N ARG A 271 -22.44 -3.30 -2.76
CA ARG A 271 -21.91 -4.49 -3.42
C ARG A 271 -21.06 -5.26 -2.41
N LYS A 272 -21.30 -6.56 -2.31
CA LYS A 272 -20.49 -7.45 -1.49
C LYS A 272 -19.65 -8.37 -2.36
N ILE A 273 -18.35 -8.47 -2.07
CA ILE A 273 -17.43 -9.41 -2.71
C ILE A 273 -17.89 -10.84 -2.41
N ALA A 274 -18.02 -11.65 -3.47
CA ALA A 274 -18.43 -13.03 -3.31
C ALA A 274 -17.39 -13.81 -2.49
N HIS A 275 -17.89 -14.72 -1.65
CA HIS A 275 -17.07 -15.52 -0.74
C HIS A 275 -16.26 -14.73 0.30
N HIS A 276 -16.55 -13.46 0.57
CA HIS A 276 -15.93 -12.73 1.69
C HIS A 276 -16.90 -12.62 2.88
N VAL A 277 -16.39 -12.77 4.12
CA VAL A 277 -17.22 -12.59 5.33
C VAL A 277 -17.59 -11.13 5.55
N PHE A 278 -16.64 -10.23 5.24
CA PHE A 278 -16.83 -8.79 5.18
C PHE A 278 -16.64 -8.37 3.73
N GLY A 279 -17.69 -7.86 3.08
CA GLY A 279 -17.73 -7.82 1.62
C GLY A 279 -17.75 -6.42 0.99
N ALA A 280 -17.77 -5.34 1.77
CA ALA A 280 -17.80 -3.97 1.27
C ALA A 280 -16.67 -3.74 0.24
N GLU A 281 -17.01 -3.67 -1.04
CA GLU A 281 -16.01 -3.85 -2.11
C GLU A 281 -15.02 -2.69 -2.19
N LEU A 282 -15.49 -1.44 -2.18
CA LEU A 282 -14.60 -0.28 -2.28
C LEU A 282 -13.64 -0.21 -1.08
N LEU A 283 -14.08 -0.56 0.11
CA LEU A 283 -13.24 -0.62 1.29
C LEU A 283 -12.18 -1.72 1.19
N LEU A 284 -12.58 -2.93 0.74
CA LEU A 284 -11.63 -4.03 0.55
C LEU A 284 -10.60 -3.73 -0.55
N SER A 285 -11.03 -3.13 -1.66
CA SER A 285 -10.13 -2.76 -2.76
C SER A 285 -9.15 -1.67 -2.31
N ASN A 286 -9.63 -0.65 -1.58
CA ASN A 286 -8.79 0.37 -0.96
C ASN A 286 -7.73 -0.23 -0.02
N ILE A 287 -8.12 -1.14 0.87
CA ILE A 287 -7.18 -1.77 1.81
C ILE A 287 -6.17 -2.66 1.07
N ALA A 288 -6.61 -3.45 0.09
CA ALA A 288 -5.73 -4.30 -0.70
C ALA A 288 -4.68 -3.47 -1.46
N MET A 289 -5.11 -2.53 -2.31
CA MET A 289 -4.21 -1.68 -3.10
C MET A 289 -3.37 -0.74 -2.23
N GLY A 290 -3.95 -0.20 -1.16
CA GLY A 290 -3.26 0.65 -0.21
C GLY A 290 -2.15 -0.10 0.54
N SER A 291 -2.44 -1.32 1.02
CA SER A 291 -1.43 -2.16 1.68
C SER A 291 -0.29 -2.55 0.73
N ALA A 292 -0.58 -2.89 -0.53
CA ALA A 292 0.45 -3.15 -1.54
C ALA A 292 1.31 -1.90 -1.81
N THR A 293 0.69 -0.73 -1.93
CA THR A 293 1.42 0.53 -2.18
C THR A 293 2.29 0.93 -1.00
N ALA A 294 1.78 0.87 0.23
CA ALA A 294 2.56 1.09 1.43
C ALA A 294 3.70 0.06 1.58
N ARG A 295 3.47 -1.19 1.17
CA ARG A 295 4.50 -2.23 1.14
C ARG A 295 5.63 -1.90 0.17
N GLY A 296 5.29 -1.48 -1.05
CA GLY A 296 6.26 -1.03 -2.05
C GLY A 296 7.10 0.14 -1.55
N ALA A 297 6.46 1.16 -0.99
CA ALA A 297 7.15 2.31 -0.39
C ALA A 297 8.12 1.89 0.73
N PHE A 298 7.72 0.97 1.61
CA PHE A 298 8.60 0.46 2.65
C PHE A 298 9.81 -0.30 2.10
N ILE A 299 9.62 -1.15 1.08
CA ILE A 299 10.73 -1.85 0.43
C ILE A 299 11.71 -0.85 -0.20
N ARG A 300 11.21 0.22 -0.83
CA ARG A 300 12.07 1.29 -1.37
C ARG A 300 12.87 2.01 -0.28
N LEU A 301 12.27 2.30 0.88
CA LEU A 301 13.03 2.85 2.02
C LEU A 301 14.20 1.94 2.43
N GLN A 302 13.97 0.62 2.47
CA GLN A 302 15.00 -0.34 2.84
C GLN A 302 16.10 -0.47 1.77
N ASN A 303 15.75 -0.35 0.49
CA ASN A 303 16.64 -0.70 -0.62
C ASN A 303 17.36 0.51 -1.24
N ALA A 304 16.71 1.67 -1.35
CA ALA A 304 17.28 2.81 -2.06
C ALA A 304 18.52 3.37 -1.36
N LYS A 305 18.44 3.54 -0.04
CA LYS A 305 19.52 4.10 0.80
C LYS A 305 19.58 3.39 2.17
N PRO A 306 19.95 2.09 2.21
CA PRO A 306 19.81 1.24 3.41
C PRO A 306 20.53 1.80 4.65
N ALA A 307 21.73 2.36 4.48
CA ALA A 307 22.49 2.94 5.59
C ALA A 307 21.79 4.19 6.17
N LEU A 308 21.33 5.09 5.30
CA LEU A 308 20.63 6.31 5.70
C LEU A 308 19.25 6.00 6.29
N TYR A 309 18.54 5.00 5.76
CA TYR A 309 17.29 4.53 6.36
C TYR A 309 17.49 4.02 7.79
N ARG A 310 18.52 3.19 8.04
CA ARG A 310 18.85 2.71 9.39
C ARG A 310 19.14 3.86 10.36
N GLN A 311 19.82 4.90 9.89
CA GLN A 311 20.10 6.10 10.68
C GLN A 311 18.82 6.93 10.95
N ALA A 312 17.90 6.99 10.00
CA ALA A 312 16.73 7.87 10.06
C ALA A 312 15.44 7.22 10.60
N ARG A 313 15.34 5.89 10.72
CA ARG A 313 14.07 5.20 11.06
C ARG A 313 13.42 5.65 12.37
N LEU A 314 14.20 6.02 13.39
CA LEU A 314 13.65 6.59 14.63
C LEU A 314 13.13 8.02 14.43
N ALA A 315 13.86 8.82 13.64
CA ALA A 315 13.44 10.18 13.27
C ALA A 315 12.15 10.17 12.43
N LEU A 316 11.96 9.18 11.54
CA LEU A 316 10.72 8.99 10.80
C LEU A 316 9.52 8.79 11.74
N LEU A 317 9.65 7.93 12.76
CA LEU A 317 8.60 7.70 13.75
C LEU A 317 8.29 8.97 14.56
N LEU A 318 9.33 9.73 14.95
CA LEU A 318 9.14 10.99 15.66
C LEU A 318 8.45 12.05 14.78
N ALA A 319 8.89 12.21 13.53
CA ALA A 319 8.26 13.12 12.56
C ALA A 319 6.81 12.73 12.25
N TYR A 320 6.49 11.43 12.27
CA TYR A 320 5.13 10.94 12.16
C TYR A 320 4.25 11.34 13.35
N TYR A 321 4.74 11.24 14.60
CA TYR A 321 4.00 11.75 15.76
C TYR A 321 3.76 13.27 15.69
N VAL A 322 4.73 14.03 15.17
CA VAL A 322 4.58 15.48 14.92
C VAL A 322 3.49 15.72 13.87
N LYS A 323 3.50 14.98 12.75
CA LYS A 323 2.44 15.05 11.73
C LYS A 323 1.05 14.77 12.30
N LYS A 324 0.93 13.82 13.23
CA LYS A 324 -0.35 13.49 13.90
C LYS A 324 -0.67 14.41 15.09
N GLY A 325 0.08 15.49 15.31
CA GLY A 325 -0.18 16.48 16.36
C GLY A 325 0.06 15.99 17.80
N ASN A 326 0.83 14.91 17.98
CA ASN A 326 1.01 14.25 19.28
C ASN A 326 2.37 14.48 19.92
N SER A 327 3.21 15.33 19.33
CA SER A 327 4.52 15.67 19.88
C SER A 327 4.75 17.17 19.81
N TYR A 328 5.07 17.77 20.96
CA TYR A 328 5.75 19.05 21.00
C TYR A 328 7.25 18.75 21.00
N LEU A 329 7.94 19.21 19.96
CA LEU A 329 9.38 19.16 19.89
C LEU A 329 9.94 20.28 20.77
N THR A 330 10.78 19.94 21.74
CA THR A 330 11.62 20.94 22.41
C THR A 330 12.65 21.48 21.42
N ALA A 331 13.30 22.60 21.73
CA ALA A 331 14.38 23.12 20.89
C ALA A 331 15.50 22.08 20.67
N GLY A 332 15.80 21.26 21.69
CA GLY A 332 16.74 20.15 21.58
C GLY A 332 16.27 19.03 20.64
N ASP A 333 14.99 18.65 20.71
CA ASP A 333 14.41 17.64 19.81
C ASP A 333 14.43 18.11 18.35
N THR A 334 14.10 19.38 18.13
CA THR A 334 14.17 20.03 16.82
C THR A 334 15.59 20.01 16.27
N ALA A 335 16.59 20.40 17.07
CA ALA A 335 17.99 20.37 16.65
C ALA A 335 18.45 18.96 16.26
N LYS A 336 18.03 17.93 17.02
CA LYS A 336 18.34 16.52 16.69
C LYS A 336 17.69 16.08 15.36
N LEU A 337 16.41 16.38 15.17
CA LEU A 337 15.73 16.06 13.90
C LEU A 337 16.36 16.81 12.72
N THR A 338 16.76 18.08 12.92
CA THR A 338 17.50 18.84 11.92
C THR A 338 18.84 18.18 11.59
N ALA A 339 19.59 17.70 12.58
CA ALA A 339 20.86 17.00 12.34
C ALA A 339 20.66 15.71 11.53
N VAL A 340 19.65 14.89 11.87
CA VAL A 340 19.30 13.69 11.09
C VAL A 340 18.86 14.05 9.67
N ALA A 341 18.01 15.07 9.52
CA ALA A 341 17.57 15.58 8.22
C ALA A 341 18.76 16.00 7.36
N GLN A 342 19.71 16.76 7.92
CA GLN A 342 20.94 17.16 7.21
C GLN A 342 21.81 15.95 6.84
N ALA A 343 21.98 14.99 7.75
CA ALA A 343 22.80 13.80 7.50
C ALA A 343 22.28 12.93 6.35
N ILE A 344 20.96 12.87 6.14
CA ILE A 344 20.36 12.14 5.02
C ILE A 344 20.12 13.01 3.78
N GLY A 345 20.46 14.30 3.83
CA GLY A 345 20.26 15.25 2.73
C GLY A 345 18.80 15.67 2.52
N ALA A 346 17.97 15.64 3.56
CA ALA A 346 16.60 16.12 3.50
C ALA A 346 16.52 17.66 3.47
N LYS A 347 15.53 18.19 2.74
CA LYS A 347 15.28 19.64 2.62
C LYS A 347 14.71 20.27 3.90
N GLY A 348 14.13 19.44 4.76
CA GLY A 348 13.47 19.84 5.99
C GLY A 348 13.28 18.65 6.91
N MET A 349 12.57 18.89 8.01
CA MET A 349 12.31 17.91 9.07
C MET A 349 10.88 17.35 9.03
N THR A 350 10.09 17.70 8.02
CA THR A 350 8.76 17.11 7.87
C THR A 350 8.90 15.63 7.48
N LEU A 351 7.89 14.83 7.80
CA LEU A 351 7.89 13.42 7.39
C LEU A 351 8.06 13.26 5.87
N GLY A 352 7.45 14.14 5.08
CA GLY A 352 7.59 14.15 3.62
C GLY A 352 9.03 14.40 3.16
N ASP A 353 9.71 15.39 3.75
CA ASP A 353 11.11 15.70 3.41
C ASP A 353 12.05 14.54 3.73
N LEU A 354 11.86 13.90 4.89
CA LEU A 354 12.67 12.76 5.30
C LEU A 354 12.44 11.55 4.40
N LEU A 355 11.18 11.25 4.05
CA LEU A 355 10.85 10.16 3.12
C LEU A 355 11.42 10.42 1.73
N GLN A 356 11.30 11.65 1.21
CA GLN A 356 11.84 12.00 -0.11
C GLN A 356 13.37 11.86 -0.14
N ALA A 357 14.07 12.28 0.92
CA ALA A 357 15.51 12.09 1.05
C ALA A 357 15.93 10.62 1.02
N LEU A 358 15.04 9.73 1.49
CA LEU A 358 15.22 8.27 1.49
C LEU A 358 14.70 7.58 0.22
N GLY A 359 14.25 8.34 -0.79
CA GLY A 359 13.83 7.80 -2.09
C GLY A 359 12.33 7.50 -2.21
N VAL A 360 11.50 7.98 -1.27
CA VAL A 360 10.04 7.85 -1.34
C VAL A 360 9.40 9.23 -1.42
N ASP A 361 8.92 9.62 -2.60
CA ASP A 361 8.15 10.85 -2.77
C ASP A 361 6.66 10.59 -2.51
N ILE A 362 6.13 11.09 -1.39
CA ILE A 362 4.72 10.90 -1.03
C ILE A 362 3.75 11.65 -1.97
N ASN A 363 4.23 12.67 -2.68
CA ASN A 363 3.42 13.40 -3.66
C ASN A 363 3.22 12.63 -4.96
N GLU A 364 3.96 11.53 -5.15
CA GLU A 364 3.76 10.59 -6.25
C GLU A 364 3.24 9.26 -5.71
N ALA A 365 3.94 8.67 -4.73
CA ALA A 365 3.63 7.37 -4.15
C ALA A 365 2.24 7.29 -3.51
N PHE A 366 1.78 8.37 -2.86
CA PHE A 366 0.55 8.39 -2.04
C PHE A 366 -0.50 9.38 -2.55
N SER A 367 -0.22 10.08 -3.65
CA SER A 367 -1.14 11.06 -4.21
C SER A 367 -2.46 10.41 -4.61
N LEU A 368 -3.60 11.09 -4.55
CA LEU A 368 -4.85 10.68 -5.21
C LEU A 368 -4.94 11.16 -6.66
N ALA A 369 -4.05 12.08 -7.05
CA ALA A 369 -3.98 12.58 -8.41
C ALA A 369 -3.83 11.42 -9.40
N THR A 370 -4.69 11.43 -10.41
CA THR A 370 -4.85 10.39 -11.43
C THR A 370 -4.08 10.72 -12.70
N LEU A 371 -3.67 11.97 -12.87
CA LEU A 371 -2.81 12.45 -13.96
C LEU A 371 -1.56 13.07 -13.33
N ALA A 372 -0.56 12.23 -13.04
CA ALA A 372 0.58 12.57 -12.19
C ALA A 372 1.32 13.86 -12.58
N ALA A 373 1.33 14.20 -13.88
CA ALA A 373 1.96 15.42 -14.40
C ALA A 373 1.01 16.62 -14.58
N ARG A 374 -0.32 16.43 -14.49
CA ARG A 374 -1.33 17.46 -14.83
C ARG A 374 -2.15 17.92 -13.63
N GLU A 375 -2.24 17.10 -12.59
CA GLU A 375 -2.99 17.38 -11.39
C GLU A 375 -2.02 17.67 -10.23
N PRO A 376 -2.31 18.64 -9.34
CA PRO A 376 -1.52 18.83 -8.14
C PRO A 376 -1.59 17.57 -7.27
N PRO A 377 -0.48 17.17 -6.61
CA PRO A 377 -0.48 16.05 -5.68
C PRO A 377 -1.53 16.18 -4.58
N GLN A 378 -2.19 15.06 -4.26
CA GLN A 378 -3.20 14.96 -3.19
C GLN A 378 -2.81 13.82 -2.24
N PRO A 379 -1.79 14.00 -1.37
CA PRO A 379 -1.23 12.92 -0.55
C PRO A 379 -2.08 12.57 0.69
N ASP A 380 -3.26 13.17 0.83
CA ASP A 380 -4.22 13.02 1.94
C ASP A 380 -5.18 11.83 1.73
N TRP A 381 -4.64 10.74 1.19
CA TRP A 381 -5.37 9.50 1.01
C TRP A 381 -5.87 8.92 2.35
N SER A 382 -7.09 8.36 2.38
CA SER A 382 -7.72 7.78 3.57
C SER A 382 -8.26 6.38 3.31
N MET A 383 -8.24 5.53 4.34
CA MET A 383 -8.94 4.22 4.43
C MET A 383 -10.11 4.26 5.41
N GLY A 384 -10.53 5.45 5.84
CA GLY A 384 -11.45 5.61 6.94
C GLY A 384 -10.69 5.93 8.22
N ALA A 385 -10.36 4.92 9.02
CA ALA A 385 -9.71 5.14 10.31
C ALA A 385 -8.19 5.39 10.23
N GLY A 386 -7.57 5.21 9.06
CA GLY A 386 -6.14 5.44 8.84
C GLY A 386 -5.80 5.84 7.41
N ASP A 387 -4.52 5.99 7.12
CA ASP A 387 -3.99 6.42 5.82
C ASP A 387 -2.75 5.59 5.36
N LEU A 388 -2.23 5.87 4.15
CA LEU A 388 -1.01 5.20 3.63
C LEU A 388 0.22 5.49 4.51
N THR A 389 0.26 6.66 5.16
CA THR A 389 1.34 7.00 6.07
C THR A 389 1.31 6.10 7.30
N ASP A 390 0.13 5.80 7.83
CA ASP A 390 -0.05 4.90 8.97
C ASP A 390 0.44 3.49 8.64
N MET A 391 0.09 2.97 7.47
CA MET A 391 0.57 1.67 6.98
C MET A 391 2.08 1.63 6.77
N LEU A 392 2.66 2.69 6.21
CA LEU A 392 4.11 2.79 6.05
C LEU A 392 4.81 2.82 7.42
N MET A 393 4.32 3.66 8.34
CA MET A 393 4.92 3.82 9.66
C MET A 393 4.75 2.57 10.52
N LEU A 394 3.66 1.80 10.37
CA LEU A 394 3.52 0.49 11.00
C LEU A 394 4.68 -0.45 10.62
N GLN A 395 5.05 -0.49 9.34
CA GLN A 395 6.17 -1.30 8.86
C GLN A 395 7.53 -0.77 9.37
N VAL A 396 7.70 0.56 9.44
CA VAL A 396 8.90 1.16 10.06
C VAL A 396 9.00 0.83 11.55
N LEU A 397 7.90 0.87 12.30
CA LEU A 397 7.87 0.50 13.71
C LEU A 397 8.16 -1.00 13.91
N ASP A 398 7.59 -1.86 13.04
CA ASP A 398 7.86 -3.29 13.04
C ASP A 398 9.33 -3.61 12.71
N ASP A 399 9.97 -2.83 11.82
CA ASP A 399 11.41 -2.92 11.58
C ASP A 399 12.20 -2.47 12.82
N VAL A 400 11.91 -1.28 13.35
CA VAL A 400 12.61 -0.74 14.53
C VAL A 400 12.58 -1.70 15.71
N ARG A 401 11.42 -2.29 16.04
CA ARG A 401 11.33 -3.23 17.18
C ARG A 401 12.16 -4.50 17.00
N ARG A 402 12.52 -4.90 15.77
CA ARG A 402 13.41 -6.05 15.53
C ARG A 402 14.85 -5.77 15.92
N TYR A 403 15.30 -4.53 15.77
CA TYR A 403 16.70 -4.15 15.97
C TYR A 403 16.89 -3.33 17.26
N ASN A 404 15.81 -2.87 17.88
CA ASN A 404 15.83 -2.09 19.10
C ASN A 404 15.00 -2.77 20.21
N ARG A 405 15.71 -3.41 21.15
CA ARG A 405 15.11 -4.08 22.33
C ARG A 405 14.35 -3.12 23.25
N GLY A 406 14.75 -1.86 23.33
CA GLY A 406 14.06 -0.86 24.14
C GLY A 406 12.65 -0.61 23.61
N VAL A 407 12.53 -0.42 22.29
CA VAL A 407 11.24 -0.31 21.61
C VAL A 407 10.45 -1.61 21.73
N ASP A 408 11.06 -2.76 21.48
CA ASP A 408 10.39 -4.07 21.60
C ASP A 408 9.76 -4.27 23.00
N ASN A 409 10.55 -4.07 24.06
CA ASN A 409 10.09 -4.20 25.43
C ASN A 409 8.99 -3.19 25.78
N LEU A 410 9.09 -1.95 25.29
CA LEU A 410 8.06 -0.93 25.49
C LEU A 410 6.73 -1.37 24.87
N LEU A 411 6.76 -1.88 23.64
CA LEU A 411 5.57 -2.35 22.93
C LEU A 411 4.99 -3.63 23.56
N ALA A 412 5.84 -4.55 24.01
CA ALA A 412 5.44 -5.81 24.64
C ALA A 412 4.83 -5.61 26.04
N ASN A 413 5.30 -4.60 26.79
CA ASN A 413 4.77 -4.32 28.13
C ASN A 413 3.56 -3.38 28.12
N ARG A 414 3.17 -2.84 26.96
CA ARG A 414 1.99 -1.98 26.85
C ARG A 414 0.75 -2.81 26.54
N SER A 415 -0.21 -2.80 27.47
CA SER A 415 -1.54 -3.38 27.26
C SER A 415 -2.28 -2.75 26.06
N ALA A 416 -2.88 -3.60 25.24
CA ALA A 416 -3.76 -3.25 24.15
C ALA A 416 -5.20 -3.05 24.65
N ASN A 417 -5.49 -1.92 25.30
CA ASN A 417 -6.80 -1.66 25.94
C ASN A 417 -8.03 -1.87 25.04
N LYS A 418 -7.89 -1.79 23.71
CA LYS A 418 -8.99 -1.99 22.77
C LYS A 418 -8.90 -3.31 21.96
N GLY A 419 -7.84 -4.10 22.13
CA GLY A 419 -7.59 -5.35 21.38
C GLY A 419 -7.79 -5.20 19.86
N ILE A 420 -8.16 -6.31 19.21
CA ILE A 420 -8.69 -6.33 17.84
C ILE A 420 -10.22 -6.14 17.91
N ILE A 421 -10.79 -5.28 17.06
CA ILE A 421 -12.26 -5.11 17.01
C ILE A 421 -12.96 -6.46 16.85
N ASP A 422 -14.04 -6.65 17.61
CA ASP A 422 -14.83 -7.89 17.74
C ASP A 422 -14.09 -9.13 18.28
N CYS A 423 -12.75 -9.06 18.40
CA CYS A 423 -11.88 -10.12 18.87
C CYS A 423 -10.89 -9.61 19.95
N PRO A 424 -11.36 -9.03 21.07
CA PRO A 424 -10.49 -8.35 22.03
C PRO A 424 -9.48 -9.29 22.72
N GLN A 425 -9.75 -10.60 22.74
CA GLN A 425 -8.89 -11.62 23.35
C GLN A 425 -7.73 -12.07 22.44
N THR A 426 -7.75 -11.70 21.16
CA THR A 426 -6.75 -12.18 20.18
C THR A 426 -5.37 -11.54 20.41
N ALA A 427 -5.32 -10.30 20.92
CA ALA A 427 -4.10 -9.56 21.19
C ALA A 427 -4.22 -8.76 22.49
N ASN A 428 -3.29 -8.99 23.42
CA ASN A 428 -3.24 -8.40 24.75
C ASN A 428 -2.26 -7.22 24.84
N THR A 429 -1.27 -7.16 23.94
CA THR A 429 -0.23 -6.11 23.94
C THR A 429 -0.18 -5.35 22.62
N VAL A 430 0.42 -4.15 22.63
CA VAL A 430 0.63 -3.38 21.39
C VAL A 430 1.56 -4.13 20.44
N SER A 431 2.57 -4.84 20.96
CA SER A 431 3.44 -5.71 20.15
C SER A 431 2.66 -6.83 19.43
N GLU A 432 1.66 -7.41 20.10
CA GLU A 432 0.77 -8.42 19.50
C GLU A 432 -0.14 -7.80 18.43
N ILE A 433 -0.73 -6.62 18.67
CA ILE A 433 -1.50 -5.89 17.65
C ILE A 433 -0.65 -5.63 16.41
N ILE A 434 0.60 -5.15 16.57
CA ILE A 434 1.51 -4.92 15.44
C ILE A 434 1.71 -6.21 14.66
N THR A 435 2.00 -7.32 15.35
CA THR A 435 2.24 -8.61 14.70
C THR A 435 1.00 -9.10 13.94
N PHE A 436 -0.18 -8.97 14.54
CA PHE A 436 -1.45 -9.32 13.90
C PHE A 436 -1.69 -8.48 12.64
N LYS A 437 -1.54 -7.15 12.74
CA LYS A 437 -1.73 -6.25 11.59
C LYS A 437 -0.70 -6.52 10.49
N MET A 438 0.56 -6.76 10.84
CA MET A 438 1.62 -7.11 9.88
C MET A 438 1.31 -8.42 9.13
N LEU A 439 0.78 -9.42 9.84
CA LEU A 439 0.35 -10.69 9.24
C LEU A 439 -0.75 -10.47 8.19
N HIS A 440 -1.84 -9.82 8.58
CA HIS A 440 -3.04 -9.65 7.74
C HIS A 440 -2.90 -8.60 6.63
N LEU A 441 -2.06 -7.58 6.81
CA LEU A 441 -1.81 -6.58 5.77
C LEU A 441 -0.73 -7.02 4.79
N PHE A 442 0.38 -7.60 5.25
CA PHE A 442 1.60 -7.68 4.44
C PHE A 442 2.18 -9.10 4.27
N TYR A 443 1.90 -10.06 5.15
CA TYR A 443 2.56 -11.38 5.10
C TYR A 443 1.72 -12.48 4.47
N LEU A 444 0.40 -12.42 4.64
CA LEU A 444 -0.55 -13.25 3.91
C LEU A 444 -0.73 -12.69 2.50
N THR A 445 -0.59 -13.55 1.50
CA THR A 445 -0.55 -13.15 0.08
C THR A 445 -1.44 -14.05 -0.78
N GLY A 446 -1.97 -13.50 -1.88
CA GLY A 446 -2.83 -14.21 -2.83
C GLY A 446 -3.86 -15.12 -2.16
N GLN A 447 -3.84 -16.41 -2.53
CA GLN A 447 -4.79 -17.42 -2.04
C GLN A 447 -4.82 -17.55 -0.50
N GLU A 448 -3.70 -17.36 0.20
CA GLU A 448 -3.68 -17.43 1.67
C GLU A 448 -4.58 -16.36 2.29
N LYS A 449 -4.45 -15.12 1.81
CA LYS A 449 -5.26 -13.99 2.28
C LYS A 449 -6.70 -14.14 1.85
N TYR A 450 -6.95 -14.65 0.64
CA TYR A 450 -8.29 -14.99 0.17
C TYR A 450 -8.98 -15.96 1.12
N GLU A 451 -8.41 -17.15 1.38
CA GLU A 451 -9.04 -18.19 2.20
C GLU A 451 -9.40 -17.70 3.60
N ILE A 452 -8.54 -16.88 4.22
CA ILE A 452 -8.82 -16.27 5.52
C ILE A 452 -9.99 -15.29 5.42
N SER A 453 -9.97 -14.40 4.42
CA SER A 453 -11.00 -13.38 4.20
C SER A 453 -12.40 -13.97 3.96
N ARG A 454 -12.47 -15.26 3.58
CA ARG A 454 -13.74 -15.97 3.44
C ARG A 454 -14.47 -16.22 4.75
N VAL A 455 -13.72 -16.37 5.85
CA VAL A 455 -14.27 -16.72 7.16
C VAL A 455 -14.04 -15.65 8.21
N TYR A 456 -13.05 -14.78 8.02
CA TYR A 456 -12.66 -13.75 8.96
C TYR A 456 -12.02 -12.55 8.25
N TYR A 457 -12.43 -11.35 8.64
CA TYR A 457 -11.79 -10.11 8.20
C TYR A 457 -11.65 -9.15 9.38
N PRO A 458 -10.43 -8.65 9.67
CA PRO A 458 -10.22 -7.68 10.74
C PRO A 458 -10.79 -6.31 10.37
N LEU A 459 -11.90 -5.92 11.01
CA LEU A 459 -12.62 -4.67 10.71
C LEU A 459 -11.86 -3.39 11.11
N ASP A 460 -10.79 -3.52 11.88
CA ASP A 460 -9.97 -2.40 12.34
C ASP A 460 -8.58 -2.39 11.71
N ILE A 461 -8.36 -3.18 10.65
CA ILE A 461 -7.03 -3.44 10.13
C ILE A 461 -6.28 -2.14 9.76
N GLU A 462 -7.02 -1.15 9.26
CA GLU A 462 -6.59 0.19 8.91
C GLU A 462 -6.57 1.20 10.07
N ASP A 463 -7.22 0.93 11.21
CA ASP A 463 -7.14 1.74 12.44
C ASP A 463 -5.78 1.52 13.13
N ILE A 464 -4.70 1.90 12.44
CA ILE A 464 -3.32 1.68 12.89
C ILE A 464 -2.97 2.72 13.96
N TYR A 465 -3.28 4.00 13.72
CA TYR A 465 -2.88 5.06 14.64
C TYR A 465 -3.48 4.88 16.03
N SER A 466 -4.80 4.70 16.13
CA SER A 466 -5.49 4.61 17.42
C SER A 466 -5.18 3.33 18.18
N ARG A 467 -4.83 2.25 17.48
CA ARG A 467 -4.57 0.91 18.06
C ARG A 467 -3.10 0.65 18.37
N VAL A 468 -2.20 1.26 17.61
CA VAL A 468 -0.75 1.00 17.71
C VAL A 468 -0.03 2.21 18.29
N PHE A 469 -0.10 3.36 17.63
CA PHE A 469 0.75 4.49 17.94
C PHE A 469 0.25 5.33 19.11
N LEU A 470 -1.05 5.59 19.17
CA LEU A 470 -1.64 6.40 20.23
C LEU A 470 -1.48 5.76 21.62
N PRO A 471 -1.67 4.44 21.82
CA PRO A 471 -1.52 3.84 23.14
C PRO A 471 -0.12 3.94 23.75
N VAL A 472 0.92 4.08 22.91
CA VAL A 472 2.33 4.18 23.32
C VAL A 472 2.92 5.56 23.09
N SER A 473 2.13 6.55 22.67
CA SER A 473 2.65 7.83 22.17
C SER A 473 3.60 8.50 23.15
N HIS A 474 3.19 8.65 24.42
CA HIS A 474 4.04 9.26 25.43
C HIS A 474 5.36 8.50 25.63
N GLN A 475 5.31 7.19 25.93
CA GLN A 475 6.51 6.40 26.21
C GLN A 475 7.42 6.31 24.98
N LEU A 476 6.85 6.07 23.80
CA LEU A 476 7.62 5.91 22.58
C LEU A 476 8.23 7.24 22.15
N ILE A 477 7.50 8.37 22.22
CA ILE A 477 8.08 9.69 21.95
C ILE A 477 9.22 10.00 22.93
N THR A 478 9.04 9.74 24.24
CA THR A 478 10.12 9.93 25.22
C THR A 478 11.34 9.09 24.87
N TYR A 479 11.14 7.83 24.46
CA TYR A 479 12.22 6.94 24.03
C TYR A 479 12.91 7.47 22.76
N LEU A 480 12.14 7.87 21.74
CA LEU A 480 12.67 8.36 20.46
C LEU A 480 13.46 9.68 20.57
N LYS A 481 13.25 10.44 21.66
CA LYS A 481 14.00 11.68 21.95
C LYS A 481 15.35 11.43 22.64
N GLN A 482 15.60 10.21 23.13
CA GLN A 482 16.87 9.85 23.73
C GLN A 482 17.99 9.87 22.66
N PRO A 483 19.24 10.19 23.06
CA PRO A 483 20.38 10.20 22.14
C PRO A 483 20.64 8.83 21.52
#